data_AF-A0A1F9GIJ9-F1
#
_entry.id   AF-A0A1F9GIJ9-F1
#
_cell.length_a   1.000
_cell.length_b   1.000
_cell.length_c   1.000
_cell.angle_alpha   90.00
_cell.angle_beta   90.00
_cell.angle_gamma   90.00
#
_symmetry.space_group_name_H-M   'P 1'
#
loop_
_entity.id
_entity.type
_entity.pdbx_description
1 polymer ?
#
loop_
_entity_poly.entity_id
_entity_poly.type
_entity_poly.pdbx_seq_one_letter_code
_entity_poly.pdbx_strand_id
1 'polypeptide(L)'
;MFFCSEATFLAPRRRTHQKGLISMNAPLTSLFLNPGMVANLGVPNILSGLPPTVELGSVVEGFGQAIEHAAPNYFTDWAESARRLQELLQRGGTPEKFQRLQSSLSGIIDELGEDELNAVLAKTGWKPSEQFLKDRSPVKIETTMAYVDATAGVVIHELAELVAAESVSRPGSKTEATYDSAEWIKDRMTDLGFKDIILLEAENSNPSVFGQIVVDPKAPTVLFYAHHDVKPPGGEWKQVDPFKAEVHNGRLFGRGAADDKAGIMAILSAVQAYQDAGLKLPVNVAVLFEGEEEIGSPHLDKILEVLKTRVQDFQPNVVVTCDSMNMKVGLPTVIASTRGIADLMVTVQSVAQGSHAGRNSYAMDAYQAFSALIYNMIGSYGELYVWGLTDCAPEIPISFRKSLDKLAELITLDELRDAAHMSHDANFLVPREEPTVQDVLGHTWRGYAMKILAVQGAQDIENAAGMIVPKVKTLIQLRIPPRVDSVQAALILIKTLQEKAPKGVRVDIVVAGEIVDPWETKIDGPAANALLSALDMGYGREAVLGGSGGGIGFLSIIGKHFPEATVLPIGTEDPLSNAHGPNESVAIENVIGTARSIVAFLYNISRRLG
;
A
#
# COMPACT_ATOMS: atom_id res chain seq x y z
N MET A 1 -44.44 -40.57 -10.03
CA MET A 1 -45.12 -41.40 -9.01
C MET A 1 -44.31 -41.27 -7.72
N PHE A 2 -44.84 -40.91 -6.54
CA PHE A 2 -46.23 -40.56 -6.17
C PHE A 2 -46.22 -39.71 -4.86
N PHE A 3 -46.77 -38.48 -4.89
CA PHE A 3 -47.38 -37.67 -3.78
C PHE A 3 -46.52 -37.27 -2.53
N CYS A 4 -46.42 -35.99 -2.12
CA CYS A 4 -47.35 -35.06 -1.39
C CYS A 4 -47.40 -35.29 0.15
N SER A 5 -47.63 -34.33 1.07
CA SER A 5 -48.24 -32.95 1.07
C SER A 5 -47.47 -31.96 1.99
N GLU A 6 -47.56 -30.61 1.92
CA GLU A 6 -48.55 -29.63 2.47
C GLU A 6 -49.05 -29.89 3.93
N ALA A 7 -49.36 -28.91 4.81
CA ALA A 7 -49.60 -27.42 4.74
C ALA A 7 -49.32 -26.76 6.14
N THR A 8 -48.84 -25.50 6.34
CA THR A 8 -49.43 -24.12 6.20
C THR A 8 -50.15 -23.52 7.44
N PHE A 9 -49.68 -22.36 7.97
CA PHE A 9 -50.39 -21.22 8.66
C PHE A 9 -49.34 -20.10 8.92
N LEU A 10 -49.45 -18.77 8.65
CA LEU A 10 -50.48 -17.70 8.78
C LEU A 10 -50.81 -17.31 10.25
N ALA A 11 -50.86 -16.03 10.70
CA ALA A 11 -50.86 -14.69 10.05
C ALA A 11 -50.40 -13.53 11.02
N PRO A 12 -50.25 -12.24 10.58
CA PRO A 12 -49.61 -11.15 11.36
C PRO A 12 -50.57 -10.05 11.94
N ARG A 13 -50.04 -9.07 12.70
CA ARG A 13 -50.76 -7.84 13.16
C ARG A 13 -49.90 -6.55 13.18
N ARG A 14 -50.55 -5.37 13.29
CA ARG A 14 -50.00 -3.99 13.16
C ARG A 14 -50.47 -3.04 14.29
N ARG A 15 -49.63 -2.06 14.67
CA ARG A 15 -49.94 -0.70 15.26
C ARG A 15 -50.69 -0.71 16.64
N THR A 16 -50.82 0.36 17.47
CA THR A 16 -50.57 1.83 17.38
C THR A 16 -50.51 2.49 18.79
N HIS A 17 -49.95 3.72 18.94
CA HIS A 17 -50.31 4.80 19.91
C HIS A 17 -50.08 4.58 21.45
N GLN A 18 -50.01 5.59 22.36
CA GLN A 18 -49.57 7.02 22.35
C GLN A 18 -49.40 7.59 23.81
N LYS A 19 -48.58 8.66 23.99
CA LYS A 19 -48.65 9.76 25.03
C LYS A 19 -48.28 9.56 26.52
N GLY A 20 -47.78 10.67 27.11
CA GLY A 20 -47.49 10.97 28.53
C GLY A 20 -46.07 11.55 28.72
N LEU A 21 -45.75 12.86 28.82
CA LEU A 21 -46.42 14.17 29.09
C LEU A 21 -46.46 14.60 30.59
N ILE A 22 -46.10 15.89 30.88
CA ILE A 22 -46.10 16.61 32.21
C ILE A 22 -44.90 16.19 33.11
N SER A 23 -44.14 17.00 33.88
CA SER A 23 -43.97 18.43 34.31
C SER A 23 -42.57 18.56 34.99
N MET A 24 -41.80 19.65 35.24
CA MET A 24 -41.61 21.09 34.87
C MET A 24 -40.14 21.43 35.33
N ASN A 25 -39.56 22.61 35.67
CA ASN A 25 -39.92 24.04 35.84
C ASN A 25 -38.65 24.94 35.77
N ALA A 26 -38.75 26.26 36.03
CA ALA A 26 -37.63 27.25 36.15
C ALA A 26 -37.93 28.29 37.30
N PRO A 27 -37.20 29.43 37.53
CA PRO A 27 -35.96 29.97 36.93
C PRO A 27 -34.93 30.65 37.91
N LEU A 28 -33.82 31.16 37.33
CA LEU A 28 -32.96 32.32 37.66
C LEU A 28 -33.06 33.09 39.01
N THR A 29 -31.88 33.46 39.57
CA THR A 29 -31.59 34.81 40.13
C THR A 29 -30.07 35.11 40.14
N SER A 30 -29.66 36.37 40.33
CA SER A 30 -28.26 36.88 40.33
C SER A 30 -27.93 37.69 41.61
N LEU A 31 -26.66 38.09 41.84
CA LEU A 31 -26.21 39.45 42.25
C LEU A 31 -24.71 39.55 42.70
N PHE A 32 -23.96 40.48 42.07
CA PHE A 32 -22.89 41.38 42.60
C PHE A 32 -21.46 40.94 43.02
N LEU A 33 -20.56 41.95 42.96
CA LEU A 33 -19.11 42.02 43.26
C LEU A 33 -18.82 43.22 44.20
N ASN A 34 -17.76 43.17 45.03
CA ASN A 34 -16.64 44.17 45.10
C ASN A 34 -15.63 43.91 46.27
N PRO A 35 -14.45 44.61 46.35
CA PRO A 35 -13.24 44.08 47.01
C PRO A 35 -12.60 44.99 48.10
N GLY A 36 -11.39 44.64 48.61
CA GLY A 36 -10.48 45.62 49.23
C GLY A 36 -9.21 45.11 49.95
N MET A 37 -8.10 45.86 49.76
CA MET A 37 -6.87 45.98 50.60
C MET A 37 -5.85 44.81 50.71
N VAL A 38 -4.62 45.02 51.21
CA VAL A 38 -3.43 45.69 50.56
C VAL A 38 -2.15 45.54 51.43
N ALA A 39 -0.99 45.24 50.80
CA ALA A 39 0.41 45.30 51.33
C ALA A 39 0.77 44.33 52.51
N ASN A 40 2.03 43.90 52.73
CA ASN A 40 3.31 44.61 52.53
C ASN A 40 4.57 43.68 52.42
N LEU A 41 5.58 44.13 51.66
CA LEU A 41 7.05 43.86 51.72
C LEU A 41 7.63 42.46 52.06
N GLY A 42 8.51 41.92 51.19
CA GLY A 42 9.54 40.92 51.56
C GLY A 42 10.13 40.07 50.42
N VAL A 43 11.35 40.38 49.98
CA VAL A 43 12.18 39.64 48.98
C VAL A 43 13.64 39.76 49.44
N PRO A 44 14.54 38.74 49.33
CA PRO A 44 14.48 37.55 48.47
C PRO A 44 14.60 36.18 49.18
N ASN A 45 14.26 35.12 48.44
CA ASN A 45 15.22 34.02 48.25
C ASN A 45 15.01 33.31 46.91
N ILE A 46 16.05 32.67 46.39
CA ILE A 46 16.05 31.92 45.11
C ILE A 46 15.93 30.42 45.42
N LEU A 47 15.37 29.63 44.49
CA LEU A 47 15.10 28.18 44.59
C LEU A 47 13.87 27.75 45.43
N SER A 48 12.67 27.91 44.87
CA SER A 48 11.56 26.94 44.99
C SER A 48 10.41 27.35 44.06
N GLY A 49 9.81 26.40 43.33
CA GLY A 49 8.91 26.77 42.22
C GLY A 49 8.21 25.63 41.48
N LEU A 50 7.97 24.48 42.12
CA LEU A 50 6.97 23.52 41.65
C LEU A 50 5.71 23.68 42.52
N PRO A 51 4.50 23.89 41.94
CA PRO A 51 3.27 23.91 42.71
C PRO A 51 2.95 22.50 43.26
N PRO A 52 2.30 22.39 44.42
CA PRO A 52 1.98 21.10 45.01
C PRO A 52 0.92 20.36 44.18
N THR A 53 1.16 19.06 43.96
CA THR A 53 0.18 18.01 43.67
C THR A 53 -1.19 18.47 43.15
N VAL A 54 -1.28 18.76 41.85
CA VAL A 54 -2.50 18.37 41.13
C VAL A 54 -2.56 16.85 41.20
N GLU A 55 -3.69 16.27 41.60
CA GLU A 55 -3.82 14.82 41.65
C GLU A 55 -3.78 14.26 40.22
N LEU A 56 -2.64 13.67 39.79
CA LEU A 56 -2.49 13.17 38.42
C LEU A 56 -3.59 12.15 38.03
N GLY A 57 -4.17 11.44 39.00
CA GLY A 57 -5.33 10.58 38.79
C GLY A 57 -6.52 11.32 38.18
N SER A 58 -6.93 12.46 38.73
CA SER A 58 -8.10 13.21 38.23
C SER A 58 -7.82 13.89 36.87
N VAL A 59 -6.58 14.32 36.62
CA VAL A 59 -6.17 14.82 35.30
C VAL A 59 -6.24 13.71 34.26
N VAL A 60 -5.68 12.53 34.54
CA VAL A 60 -5.63 11.40 33.60
C VAL A 60 -7.01 10.79 33.36
N GLU A 61 -7.83 10.67 34.39
CA GLU A 61 -9.21 10.19 34.30
C GLU A 61 -10.09 11.18 33.52
N GLY A 62 -9.94 12.48 33.76
CA GLY A 62 -10.57 13.53 32.97
C GLY A 62 -10.06 13.60 31.52
N PHE A 63 -8.79 13.30 31.26
CA PHE A 63 -8.20 13.26 29.92
C PHE A 63 -8.70 12.06 29.10
N GLY A 64 -8.77 10.88 29.72
CA GLY A 64 -9.35 9.68 29.10
C GLY A 64 -10.83 9.88 28.75
N GLN A 65 -11.64 10.33 29.72
CA GLN A 65 -13.05 10.64 29.49
C GLN A 65 -13.26 11.80 28.50
N ALA A 66 -12.29 12.73 28.38
CA ALA A 66 -12.36 13.79 27.39
C ALA A 66 -12.25 13.27 25.95
N ILE A 67 -11.36 12.29 25.72
CA ILE A 67 -11.06 11.70 24.41
C ILE A 67 -12.12 10.66 24.02
N GLU A 68 -12.51 9.76 24.92
CA GLU A 68 -13.58 8.77 24.67
C GLU A 68 -14.90 9.44 24.24
N HIS A 69 -15.18 10.64 24.75
CA HIS A 69 -16.38 11.43 24.43
C HIS A 69 -16.23 12.35 23.21
N ALA A 70 -15.03 12.47 22.63
CA ALA A 70 -14.77 13.29 21.45
C ALA A 70 -14.66 12.44 20.17
N ALA A 71 -13.89 11.35 20.21
CA ALA A 71 -13.60 10.50 19.05
C ALA A 71 -13.81 8.99 19.33
N PRO A 72 -15.05 8.56 19.68
CA PRO A 72 -15.33 7.23 20.20
C PRO A 72 -15.00 6.04 19.26
N ASN A 73 -14.85 6.28 17.96
CA ASN A 73 -14.70 5.23 16.95
C ASN A 73 -13.26 4.98 16.47
N TYR A 74 -12.29 5.82 16.84
CA TYR A 74 -10.95 5.81 16.23
C TYR A 74 -9.82 5.20 17.09
N PHE A 75 -9.99 5.09 18.42
CA PHE A 75 -8.84 5.04 19.33
C PHE A 75 -8.90 3.95 20.44
N THR A 76 -9.13 2.68 20.07
CA THR A 76 -9.18 1.56 21.04
C THR A 76 -7.90 1.36 21.85
N ASP A 77 -6.72 1.54 21.24
CA ASP A 77 -5.42 1.41 21.91
C ASP A 77 -5.14 2.55 22.91
N TRP A 78 -5.93 3.63 22.86
CA TRP A 78 -5.72 4.81 23.68
C TRP A 78 -6.44 4.69 25.02
N ALA A 79 -7.64 4.08 25.04
CA ALA A 79 -8.30 3.65 26.28
C ALA A 79 -7.48 2.56 27.00
N GLU A 80 -6.82 1.68 26.26
CA GLU A 80 -5.86 0.70 26.77
C GLU A 80 -4.62 1.39 27.38
N SER A 81 -4.07 2.39 26.68
CA SER A 81 -2.92 3.18 27.16
C SER A 81 -3.26 4.04 28.39
N ALA A 82 -4.45 4.64 28.43
CA ALA A 82 -4.97 5.38 29.58
C ALA A 82 -5.20 4.47 30.81
N ARG A 83 -5.76 3.27 30.61
CA ARG A 83 -5.86 2.26 31.68
C ARG A 83 -4.49 1.85 32.22
N ARG A 84 -3.50 1.63 31.35
CA ARG A 84 -2.11 1.36 31.78
C ARG A 84 -1.49 2.54 32.55
N LEU A 85 -1.86 3.79 32.21
CA LEU A 85 -1.46 4.99 32.93
C LEU A 85 -2.10 5.05 34.33
N GLN A 86 -3.40 4.70 34.44
CA GLN A 86 -4.12 4.58 35.71
C GLN A 86 -3.54 3.46 36.59
N GLU A 87 -3.21 2.30 36.02
CA GLU A 87 -2.49 1.21 36.73
C GLU A 87 -1.09 1.63 37.21
N LEU A 88 -0.33 2.38 36.41
CA LEU A 88 1.00 2.88 36.79
C LEU A 88 0.95 3.94 37.89
N LEU A 89 -0.09 4.77 37.90
CA LEU A 89 -0.40 5.70 39.00
C LEU A 89 -0.75 4.93 40.29
N GLN A 90 -1.66 3.96 40.21
CA GLN A 90 -2.04 3.11 41.35
C GLN A 90 -0.88 2.26 41.91
N ARG A 91 0.13 1.95 41.09
CA ARG A 91 1.32 1.17 41.47
C ARG A 91 2.58 2.00 41.77
N GLY A 92 2.49 3.33 41.79
CA GLY A 92 3.60 4.21 42.18
C GLY A 92 4.81 4.19 41.22
N GLY A 93 4.57 4.39 39.93
CA GLY A 93 5.62 4.41 38.90
C GLY A 93 6.73 5.47 39.12
N THR A 94 7.93 5.23 38.56
CA THR A 94 9.10 6.12 38.72
C THR A 94 9.05 7.33 37.78
N PRO A 95 9.74 8.45 38.10
CA PRO A 95 9.72 9.67 37.29
C PRO A 95 10.11 9.48 35.82
N GLU A 96 11.04 8.58 35.50
CA GLU A 96 11.47 8.33 34.11
C GLU A 96 10.36 7.68 33.28
N LYS A 97 9.48 6.88 33.90
CA LYS A 97 8.29 6.33 33.24
C LYS A 97 7.25 7.42 32.98
N PHE A 98 7.04 8.32 33.95
CA PHE A 98 6.17 9.48 33.75
C PHE A 98 6.69 10.40 32.64
N GLN A 99 7.99 10.65 32.58
CA GLN A 99 8.59 11.52 31.57
C GLN A 99 8.45 10.94 30.15
N ARG A 100 8.66 9.62 29.98
CA ARG A 100 8.38 8.93 28.71
C ARG A 100 6.89 9.00 28.32
N LEU A 101 5.98 8.79 29.28
CA LEU A 101 4.54 8.89 29.05
C LEU A 101 4.10 10.33 28.74
N GLN A 102 4.77 11.35 29.28
CA GLN A 102 4.53 12.74 28.93
C GLN A 102 4.96 13.05 27.49
N SER A 103 6.08 12.49 27.01
CA SER A 103 6.45 12.56 25.59
C SER A 103 5.40 11.87 24.70
N SER A 104 4.93 10.68 25.07
CA SER A 104 3.85 9.99 24.36
C SER A 104 2.54 10.81 24.35
N LEU A 105 2.20 11.45 25.47
CA LEU A 105 1.03 12.35 25.55
C LEU A 105 1.20 13.62 24.71
N SER A 106 2.44 14.08 24.47
CA SER A 106 2.68 15.19 23.54
C SER A 106 2.38 14.77 22.09
N GLY A 107 2.89 13.61 21.64
CA GLY A 107 2.57 13.04 20.32
C GLY A 107 1.07 12.80 20.12
N ILE A 108 0.38 12.37 21.19
CA ILE A 108 -1.08 12.21 21.25
C ILE A 108 -1.83 13.55 21.09
N ILE A 109 -1.43 14.59 21.84
CA ILE A 109 -2.03 15.93 21.72
C ILE A 109 -1.71 16.54 20.34
N ASP A 110 -0.59 16.13 19.74
CA ASP A 110 -0.12 16.55 18.43
C ASP A 110 -0.94 16.03 17.25
N GLU A 111 -1.80 15.04 17.44
CA GLU A 111 -2.70 14.50 16.40
C GLU A 111 -4.11 15.15 16.38
N LEU A 112 -4.50 15.91 17.41
CA LEU A 112 -5.86 16.47 17.57
C LEU A 112 -6.19 17.61 16.59
N GLY A 113 -7.42 17.65 16.04
CA GLY A 113 -7.95 18.82 15.34
C GLY A 113 -8.02 20.07 16.23
N GLU A 114 -8.23 21.26 15.65
CA GLU A 114 -8.23 22.50 16.44
C GLU A 114 -9.38 22.54 17.48
N ASP A 115 -10.59 22.12 17.10
CA ASP A 115 -11.72 21.99 18.03
C ASP A 115 -11.51 20.91 19.09
N GLU A 116 -10.87 19.79 18.74
CA GLU A 116 -10.56 18.70 19.68
C GLU A 116 -9.49 19.12 20.70
N LEU A 117 -8.43 19.80 20.23
CA LEU A 117 -7.44 20.43 21.10
C LEU A 117 -8.13 21.46 22.01
N ASN A 118 -8.97 22.34 21.47
CA ASN A 118 -9.69 23.33 22.26
C ASN A 118 -10.62 22.68 23.32
N ALA A 119 -11.28 21.57 23.00
CA ALA A 119 -12.08 20.80 23.94
C ALA A 119 -11.20 20.15 25.04
N VAL A 120 -10.03 19.61 24.70
CA VAL A 120 -9.07 19.06 25.67
C VAL A 120 -8.47 20.16 26.54
N LEU A 121 -8.08 21.30 25.99
CA LEU A 121 -7.58 22.47 26.74
C LEU A 121 -8.65 23.00 27.71
N ALA A 122 -9.89 23.14 27.26
CA ALA A 122 -11.00 23.61 28.08
C ALA A 122 -11.36 22.64 29.23
N LYS A 123 -11.28 21.32 29.00
CA LYS A 123 -11.54 20.30 30.04
C LYS A 123 -10.37 20.12 31.02
N THR A 124 -9.12 20.27 30.58
CA THR A 124 -7.92 19.97 31.38
C THR A 124 -7.32 21.19 32.08
N GLY A 125 -7.59 22.40 31.58
CA GLY A 125 -6.91 23.63 32.03
C GLY A 125 -5.43 23.71 31.65
N TRP A 126 -4.92 22.76 30.86
CA TRP A 126 -3.54 22.79 30.35
C TRP A 126 -3.32 24.02 29.46
N LYS A 127 -2.10 24.57 29.49
CA LYS A 127 -1.70 25.72 28.68
C LYS A 127 -0.40 25.38 27.95
N PRO A 128 -0.44 25.02 26.65
CA PRO A 128 0.76 24.85 25.85
C PRO A 128 1.57 26.14 25.76
N SER A 129 2.84 26.01 25.39
CA SER A 129 3.67 27.18 25.09
C SER A 129 3.19 27.90 23.83
N GLU A 130 3.45 29.21 23.76
CA GLU A 130 3.11 30.01 22.58
C GLU A 130 3.85 29.52 21.32
N GLN A 131 5.02 28.88 21.48
CA GLN A 131 5.77 28.25 20.40
C GLN A 131 5.08 26.96 19.91
N PHE A 132 4.66 26.09 20.84
CA PHE A 132 3.93 24.86 20.51
C PHE A 132 2.68 25.16 19.68
N LEU A 133 1.91 26.19 20.04
CA LEU A 133 0.74 26.62 19.25
C LEU A 133 1.10 27.16 17.85
N LYS A 134 2.21 27.90 17.72
CA LYS A 134 2.69 28.42 16.43
C LYS A 134 3.16 27.33 15.49
N ASP A 135 3.72 26.24 16.01
CA ASP A 135 4.24 25.12 15.22
C ASP A 135 3.17 24.03 14.94
N ARG A 136 2.08 24.03 15.74
CA ARG A 136 0.99 23.04 15.68
C ARG A 136 -0.18 23.36 14.73
N SER A 137 -0.38 24.63 14.35
CA SER A 137 -1.63 25.07 13.70
C SER A 137 -2.02 24.25 12.44
N PRO A 138 -3.15 23.52 12.44
CA PRO A 138 -3.61 22.70 11.30
C PRO A 138 -3.79 23.51 10.02
N VAL A 139 -4.23 24.77 10.16
CA VAL A 139 -4.35 25.76 9.09
C VAL A 139 -3.09 25.87 8.22
N LYS A 140 -1.89 25.66 8.78
CA LYS A 140 -0.64 25.63 8.00
C LYS A 140 -0.58 24.44 7.03
N ILE A 141 -0.98 23.25 7.47
CA ILE A 141 -0.93 22.02 6.66
C ILE A 141 -2.05 22.05 5.63
N GLU A 142 -3.25 22.48 6.02
CA GLU A 142 -4.37 22.75 5.12
C GLU A 142 -3.99 23.77 4.03
N THR A 143 -3.33 24.87 4.41
CA THR A 143 -2.80 25.87 3.46
C THR A 143 -1.71 25.27 2.57
N THR A 144 -0.82 24.42 3.10
CA THR A 144 0.24 23.78 2.31
C THR A 144 -0.35 22.79 1.30
N MET A 145 -1.35 21.99 1.68
CA MET A 145 -2.09 21.13 0.73
C MET A 145 -2.84 21.96 -0.32
N ALA A 146 -3.39 23.13 0.06
CA ALA A 146 -4.05 24.03 -0.89
C ALA A 146 -3.08 24.65 -1.92
N TYR A 147 -1.76 24.72 -1.66
CA TYR A 147 -0.78 25.05 -2.70
C TYR A 147 -0.67 23.95 -3.77
N VAL A 148 -0.81 22.67 -3.40
CA VAL A 148 -0.88 21.56 -4.37
C VAL A 148 -2.14 21.72 -5.25
N ASP A 149 -3.29 22.01 -4.65
CA ASP A 149 -4.54 22.26 -5.40
C ASP A 149 -4.42 23.48 -6.33
N ALA A 150 -3.78 24.56 -5.86
CA ALA A 150 -3.56 25.77 -6.66
C ALA A 150 -2.55 25.59 -7.80
N THR A 151 -1.59 24.68 -7.65
CA THR A 151 -0.56 24.36 -8.65
C THR A 151 -0.90 23.16 -9.54
N ALA A 152 -2.01 22.46 -9.30
CA ALA A 152 -2.39 21.22 -9.99
C ALA A 152 -2.30 21.28 -11.53
N GLY A 153 -2.63 22.43 -12.15
CA GLY A 153 -2.48 22.62 -13.60
C GLY A 153 -1.03 22.64 -14.09
N VAL A 154 -0.09 23.09 -13.25
CA VAL A 154 1.36 23.01 -13.49
C VAL A 154 1.86 21.59 -13.28
N VAL A 155 1.43 20.91 -12.21
CA VAL A 155 1.80 19.51 -11.93
C VAL A 155 1.45 18.58 -13.11
N ILE A 156 0.25 18.73 -13.68
CA ILE A 156 -0.20 17.94 -14.84
C ILE A 156 0.50 18.37 -16.15
N HIS A 157 0.97 19.62 -16.25
CA HIS A 157 1.79 20.06 -17.38
C HIS A 157 3.21 19.49 -17.32
N GLU A 158 3.88 19.58 -16.17
CA GLU A 158 5.20 19.00 -15.92
C GLU A 158 5.17 17.46 -16.08
N LEU A 159 4.10 16.79 -15.63
CA LEU A 159 3.86 15.37 -15.90
C LEU A 159 3.75 15.08 -17.41
N ALA A 160 3.06 15.92 -18.17
CA ALA A 160 2.96 15.77 -19.63
C ALA A 160 4.31 15.98 -20.35
N GLU A 161 5.19 16.84 -19.84
CA GLU A 161 6.56 16.97 -20.34
C GLU A 161 7.40 15.73 -20.04
N LEU A 162 7.35 15.21 -18.81
CA LEU A 162 8.09 14.01 -18.42
C LEU A 162 7.58 12.76 -19.17
N VAL A 163 6.29 12.66 -19.48
CA VAL A 163 5.72 11.60 -20.34
C VAL A 163 6.30 11.64 -21.76
N ALA A 164 6.53 12.85 -22.31
CA ALA A 164 7.08 13.03 -23.66
C ALA A 164 8.56 12.64 -23.81
N ALA A 165 9.26 12.29 -22.72
CA ALA A 165 10.68 11.89 -22.75
C ALA A 165 10.97 10.47 -23.30
N GLU A 166 9.96 9.73 -23.82
CA GLU A 166 10.08 8.40 -24.47
C GLU A 166 11.01 7.37 -23.78
N SER A 167 11.10 7.40 -22.45
CA SER A 167 12.10 6.69 -21.62
C SER A 167 11.93 5.17 -21.52
N VAL A 168 11.86 4.48 -22.66
CA VAL A 168 11.59 3.04 -22.75
C VAL A 168 12.83 2.21 -22.43
N SER A 169 12.93 1.69 -21.21
CA SER A 169 13.98 0.75 -20.80
C SER A 169 13.89 -0.59 -21.53
N ARG A 170 15.04 -1.26 -21.70
CA ARG A 170 15.13 -2.61 -22.29
C ARG A 170 16.31 -3.37 -21.68
N PRO A 171 16.21 -4.70 -21.46
CA PRO A 171 17.28 -5.46 -20.81
C PRO A 171 18.61 -5.35 -21.54
N GLY A 172 19.64 -4.89 -20.84
CA GLY A 172 21.01 -4.79 -21.37
C GLY A 172 21.26 -3.65 -22.37
N SER A 173 20.39 -2.64 -22.44
CA SER A 173 20.66 -1.42 -23.20
C SER A 173 20.38 -0.15 -22.39
N LYS A 174 21.34 0.79 -22.42
CA LYS A 174 21.10 2.18 -22.05
C LYS A 174 20.43 2.91 -23.22
N THR A 175 19.47 3.81 -22.96
CA THR A 175 18.86 4.66 -24.01
C THR A 175 19.11 6.14 -23.76
N GLU A 176 19.18 6.94 -24.82
CA GLU A 176 19.31 8.41 -24.75
C GLU A 176 18.10 9.00 -24.00
N ALA A 177 16.89 8.56 -24.37
CA ALA A 177 15.62 8.92 -23.75
C ALA A 177 15.56 8.69 -22.22
N THR A 178 16.14 7.60 -21.72
CA THR A 178 16.27 7.37 -20.26
C THR A 178 17.27 8.30 -19.58
N TYR A 179 18.30 8.79 -20.27
CA TYR A 179 19.14 9.88 -19.72
C TYR A 179 18.43 11.22 -19.77
N ASP A 180 17.71 11.54 -20.87
CA ASP A 180 16.97 12.81 -20.99
C ASP A 180 15.89 12.94 -19.91
N SER A 181 15.15 11.86 -19.63
CA SER A 181 14.21 11.75 -18.51
C SER A 181 14.90 11.95 -17.14
N ALA A 182 16.03 11.28 -16.91
CA ALA A 182 16.78 11.40 -15.66
C ALA A 182 17.40 12.80 -15.46
N GLU A 183 17.82 13.46 -16.53
CA GLU A 183 18.34 14.83 -16.53
C GLU A 183 17.24 15.88 -16.30
N TRP A 184 16.07 15.76 -16.95
CA TRP A 184 14.90 16.60 -16.65
C TRP A 184 14.52 16.53 -15.17
N ILE A 185 14.48 15.32 -14.59
CA ILE A 185 14.19 15.09 -13.18
C ILE A 185 15.26 15.75 -12.28
N LYS A 186 16.55 15.60 -12.63
CA LYS A 186 17.68 16.20 -11.91
C LYS A 186 17.66 17.73 -11.95
N ASP A 187 17.28 18.34 -13.07
CA ASP A 187 17.13 19.80 -13.17
C ASP A 187 15.91 20.28 -12.37
N ARG A 188 14.75 19.61 -12.46
CA ARG A 188 13.56 19.94 -11.65
C ARG A 188 13.82 19.80 -10.14
N MET A 189 14.58 18.78 -9.74
CA MET A 189 15.06 18.62 -8.36
C MET A 189 16.04 19.73 -7.94
N THR A 190 16.86 20.24 -8.86
CA THR A 190 17.79 21.35 -8.60
C THR A 190 17.03 22.64 -8.30
N ASP A 191 15.98 22.95 -9.07
CA ASP A 191 15.08 24.07 -8.82
C ASP A 191 14.31 23.92 -7.48
N LEU A 192 13.88 22.71 -7.17
CA LEU A 192 13.31 22.34 -5.85
C LEU A 192 14.36 22.31 -4.72
N GLY A 193 15.59 22.76 -4.96
CA GLY A 193 16.58 22.97 -3.93
C GLY A 193 17.19 21.68 -3.35
N PHE A 194 16.96 20.51 -3.96
CA PHE A 194 17.66 19.27 -3.58
C PHE A 194 19.18 19.42 -3.68
N LYS A 195 19.90 18.58 -2.94
CA LYS A 195 21.36 18.54 -2.80
C LYS A 195 21.83 17.11 -3.02
N ASP A 196 23.12 16.96 -3.27
CA ASP A 196 23.77 15.68 -3.58
C ASP A 196 23.03 14.92 -4.70
N ILE A 197 22.57 15.66 -5.72
CA ILE A 197 21.81 15.10 -6.85
C ILE A 197 22.78 14.31 -7.73
N ILE A 198 22.54 13.01 -7.86
CA ILE A 198 23.45 12.05 -8.48
C ILE A 198 22.65 11.17 -9.44
N LEU A 199 23.13 11.06 -10.68
CA LEU A 199 22.76 9.94 -11.55
C LEU A 199 23.54 8.70 -11.07
N LEU A 200 22.82 7.75 -10.49
CA LEU A 200 23.35 6.46 -10.04
C LEU A 200 23.27 5.46 -11.20
N GLU A 201 24.37 4.76 -11.43
CA GLU A 201 24.50 3.78 -12.51
C GLU A 201 25.29 2.56 -12.04
N ALA A 202 24.95 1.40 -12.59
CA ALA A 202 25.79 0.21 -12.62
C ALA A 202 26.35 -0.02 -14.04
N GLU A 203 27.16 -1.08 -14.19
CA GLU A 203 27.62 -1.50 -15.51
C GLU A 203 26.41 -1.93 -16.36
N ASN A 204 26.22 -1.31 -17.52
CA ASN A 204 25.10 -1.54 -18.45
C ASN A 204 23.68 -1.20 -17.93
N SER A 205 23.51 -0.58 -16.75
CA SER A 205 22.19 -0.09 -16.31
C SER A 205 21.78 1.23 -16.97
N ASN A 206 20.50 1.51 -17.05
CA ASN A 206 19.98 2.86 -17.25
C ASN A 206 20.22 3.72 -15.97
N PRO A 207 20.20 5.06 -16.06
CA PRO A 207 20.44 5.93 -14.90
C PRO A 207 19.23 5.99 -13.95
N SER A 208 19.50 5.96 -12.65
CA SER A 208 18.53 6.28 -11.60
C SER A 208 18.89 7.59 -10.93
N VAL A 209 17.91 8.45 -10.61
CA VAL A 209 18.17 9.77 -9.99
C VAL A 209 18.06 9.66 -8.47
N PHE A 210 19.12 10.03 -7.75
CA PHE A 210 19.06 10.26 -6.30
C PHE A 210 19.24 11.75 -5.99
N GLY A 211 18.65 12.21 -4.90
CA GLY A 211 18.98 13.49 -4.26
C GLY A 211 18.31 13.65 -2.90
N GLN A 212 18.78 14.60 -2.09
CA GLN A 212 18.26 14.83 -0.73
C GLN A 212 18.15 16.30 -0.33
N ILE A 213 17.21 16.60 0.57
CA ILE A 213 17.11 17.86 1.32
C ILE A 213 17.27 17.51 2.81
N VAL A 214 18.43 17.83 3.36
CA VAL A 214 18.74 17.65 4.79
C VAL A 214 18.42 18.94 5.54
N VAL A 215 17.45 18.89 6.46
CA VAL A 215 17.01 20.03 7.28
C VAL A 215 17.69 20.05 8.66
N ASP A 216 17.96 18.87 9.23
CA ASP A 216 18.84 18.65 10.40
C ASP A 216 19.37 17.21 10.30
N PRO A 217 20.69 16.96 10.35
CA PRO A 217 21.26 15.59 10.36
C PRO A 217 20.77 14.66 11.49
N LYS A 218 19.99 15.16 12.45
CA LYS A 218 19.32 14.38 13.51
C LYS A 218 17.82 14.16 13.28
N ALA A 219 17.20 14.89 12.35
CA ALA A 219 15.80 14.66 12.00
C ALA A 219 15.63 13.28 11.32
N PRO A 220 14.46 12.65 11.43
CA PRO A 220 14.15 11.45 10.66
C PRO A 220 14.34 11.68 9.16
N THR A 221 14.74 10.63 8.44
CA THR A 221 14.88 10.64 6.98
C THR A 221 13.80 9.76 6.34
N VAL A 222 12.99 10.38 5.49
CA VAL A 222 12.06 9.68 4.58
C VAL A 222 12.73 9.56 3.22
N LEU A 223 12.84 8.34 2.71
CA LEU A 223 13.16 8.08 1.30
C LEU A 223 11.85 7.89 0.55
N PHE A 224 11.65 8.61 -0.56
CA PHE A 224 10.63 8.27 -1.53
C PHE A 224 11.23 7.47 -2.69
N TYR A 225 10.46 6.54 -3.24
CA TYR A 225 10.80 5.75 -4.43
C TYR A 225 9.67 5.82 -5.46
N ALA A 226 10.06 5.91 -6.73
CA ALA A 226 9.25 5.84 -7.94
C ALA A 226 10.16 5.43 -9.11
N HIS A 227 9.65 5.27 -10.33
CA HIS A 227 10.48 5.07 -11.53
C HIS A 227 10.11 6.01 -12.68
N HIS A 228 11.09 6.26 -13.56
CA HIS A 228 10.97 7.17 -14.70
C HIS A 228 11.12 6.48 -16.06
N ASP A 229 11.56 5.21 -16.08
CA ASP A 229 11.45 4.36 -17.26
C ASP A 229 10.02 3.81 -17.43
N VAL A 230 9.69 3.41 -18.67
CA VAL A 230 8.31 3.05 -19.07
C VAL A 230 8.29 1.87 -20.06
N LYS A 231 7.23 1.04 -20.08
CA LYS A 231 7.05 -0.03 -21.08
C LYS A 231 6.98 0.57 -22.50
N PRO A 232 7.34 -0.20 -23.54
CA PRO A 232 6.87 0.07 -24.90
C PRO A 232 5.33 0.24 -24.92
N PRO A 233 4.75 1.14 -25.73
CA PRO A 233 3.33 1.50 -25.63
C PRO A 233 2.37 0.34 -25.91
N GLY A 234 2.69 -0.56 -26.85
CA GLY A 234 1.94 -1.81 -27.09
C GLY A 234 0.49 -1.65 -27.57
N GLY A 235 -0.09 -2.72 -28.11
CA GLY A 235 -1.52 -2.76 -28.49
C GLY A 235 -1.98 -1.67 -29.48
N GLU A 236 -3.27 -1.34 -29.45
CA GLU A 236 -3.89 -0.28 -30.27
C GLU A 236 -4.30 0.93 -29.41
N TRP A 237 -3.69 2.08 -29.67
CA TRP A 237 -3.99 3.35 -29.00
C TRP A 237 -4.99 4.18 -29.80
N LYS A 238 -5.88 4.89 -29.09
CA LYS A 238 -6.85 5.84 -29.68
C LYS A 238 -6.20 7.19 -30.02
N GLN A 239 -5.23 7.62 -29.21
CA GLN A 239 -4.34 8.73 -29.56
C GLN A 239 -3.26 8.24 -30.53
N VAL A 240 -2.89 9.11 -31.48
CA VAL A 240 -1.92 8.78 -32.56
C VAL A 240 -0.51 8.57 -32.02
N ASP A 241 -0.19 9.24 -30.92
CA ASP A 241 1.12 9.26 -30.28
C ASP A 241 0.94 8.90 -28.78
N PRO A 242 1.45 7.75 -28.32
CA PRO A 242 1.37 7.35 -26.92
C PRO A 242 2.15 8.25 -25.94
N PHE A 243 3.17 8.98 -26.39
CA PHE A 243 4.02 9.82 -25.53
C PHE A 243 3.61 11.30 -25.55
N LYS A 244 2.76 11.71 -26.49
CA LYS A 244 2.07 13.00 -26.41
C LYS A 244 0.86 12.89 -25.46
N ALA A 245 1.03 13.34 -24.23
CA ALA A 245 -0.02 13.22 -23.21
C ALA A 245 -1.25 14.11 -23.51
N GLU A 246 -2.46 13.60 -23.26
CA GLU A 246 -3.73 14.32 -23.49
C GLU A 246 -4.70 14.22 -22.29
N VAL A 247 -5.28 15.35 -21.87
CA VAL A 247 -6.27 15.37 -20.77
C VAL A 247 -7.68 15.17 -21.31
N HIS A 248 -8.33 14.07 -20.89
CA HIS A 248 -9.72 13.76 -21.24
C HIS A 248 -10.50 13.34 -19.99
N ASN A 249 -11.67 13.93 -19.75
CA ASN A 249 -12.60 13.57 -18.66
C ASN A 249 -11.97 13.48 -17.25
N GLY A 250 -11.00 14.35 -16.93
CA GLY A 250 -10.32 14.37 -15.62
C GLY A 250 -9.20 13.34 -15.45
N ARG A 251 -8.81 12.64 -16.53
CA ARG A 251 -7.62 11.80 -16.58
C ARG A 251 -6.60 12.37 -17.56
N LEU A 252 -5.30 12.17 -17.29
CA LEU A 252 -4.22 12.37 -18.26
C LEU A 252 -3.91 11.02 -18.92
N PHE A 253 -4.01 10.94 -20.24
CA PHE A 253 -3.67 9.76 -21.04
C PHE A 253 -2.26 9.88 -21.62
N GLY A 254 -1.49 8.79 -21.60
CA GLY A 254 -0.12 8.71 -22.12
C GLY A 254 0.65 7.53 -21.52
N ARG A 255 1.70 7.05 -22.20
CA ARG A 255 2.55 5.96 -21.66
C ARG A 255 3.44 6.48 -20.53
N GLY A 256 3.35 5.85 -19.38
CA GLY A 256 3.96 6.25 -18.13
C GLY A 256 3.29 7.44 -17.46
N ALA A 257 2.08 7.82 -17.89
CA ALA A 257 1.31 8.87 -17.25
C ALA A 257 0.76 8.42 -15.88
N ALA A 258 0.58 7.12 -15.66
CA ALA A 258 0.27 6.51 -14.36
C ALA A 258 1.45 5.74 -13.75
N ASP A 259 2.38 5.28 -14.58
CA ASP A 259 3.26 4.13 -14.34
C ASP A 259 4.73 4.51 -14.65
N ASP A 260 5.50 5.16 -13.74
CA ASP A 260 5.14 5.84 -12.48
C ASP A 260 5.58 7.32 -12.47
N LYS A 261 5.53 8.00 -13.63
CA LYS A 261 5.90 9.43 -13.68
C LYS A 261 4.95 10.30 -12.85
N ALA A 262 3.72 9.84 -12.62
CA ALA A 262 2.78 10.48 -11.70
C ALA A 262 3.19 10.34 -10.23
N GLY A 263 3.80 9.23 -9.80
CA GLY A 263 4.39 9.09 -8.47
C GLY A 263 5.54 10.08 -8.25
N ILE A 264 6.46 10.18 -9.22
CA ILE A 264 7.52 11.21 -9.23
C ILE A 264 6.92 12.60 -9.07
N MET A 265 5.95 12.96 -9.91
CA MET A 265 5.35 14.29 -9.88
C MET A 265 4.59 14.57 -8.59
N ALA A 266 3.94 13.57 -7.98
CA ALA A 266 3.28 13.74 -6.68
C ALA A 266 4.29 14.04 -5.55
N ILE A 267 5.44 13.36 -5.54
CA ILE A 267 6.54 13.60 -4.58
C ILE A 267 7.12 15.01 -4.76
N LEU A 268 7.47 15.38 -5.99
CA LEU A 268 8.08 16.69 -6.28
C LEU A 268 7.11 17.85 -5.99
N SER A 269 5.83 17.68 -6.28
CA SER A 269 4.77 18.68 -5.96
C SER A 269 4.60 18.90 -4.46
N ALA A 270 4.72 17.85 -3.65
CA ALA A 270 4.65 17.98 -2.20
C ALA A 270 5.83 18.79 -1.64
N VAL A 271 7.03 18.66 -2.23
CA VAL A 271 8.19 19.49 -1.88
C VAL A 271 8.00 20.94 -2.34
N GLN A 272 7.47 21.17 -3.56
CA GLN A 272 7.14 22.50 -4.07
C GLN A 272 6.16 23.23 -3.14
N ALA A 273 5.09 22.56 -2.71
CA ALA A 273 4.05 23.15 -1.87
C ALA A 273 4.58 23.68 -0.51
N TYR A 274 5.54 22.99 0.11
CA TYR A 274 6.23 23.51 1.30
C TYR A 274 7.02 24.80 1.02
N GLN A 275 7.66 24.91 -0.15
CA GLN A 275 8.44 26.09 -0.55
C GLN A 275 7.52 27.27 -0.88
N ASP A 276 6.43 27.03 -1.60
CA ASP A 276 5.43 28.04 -1.97
C ASP A 276 4.70 28.61 -0.74
N ALA A 277 4.48 27.77 0.27
CA ALA A 277 3.98 28.17 1.60
C ALA A 277 5.03 28.94 2.44
N GLY A 278 6.26 29.09 1.97
CA GLY A 278 7.36 29.73 2.70
C GLY A 278 7.85 28.92 3.92
N LEU A 279 7.61 27.60 3.93
CA LEU A 279 7.93 26.70 5.02
C LEU A 279 9.19 25.88 4.73
N LYS A 280 9.78 25.31 5.80
CA LYS A 280 10.78 24.25 5.66
C LYS A 280 10.08 22.90 5.64
N LEU A 281 10.72 21.92 4.98
CA LEU A 281 10.36 20.51 5.19
C LEU A 281 10.54 20.15 6.68
N PRO A 282 9.63 19.36 7.26
CA PRO A 282 9.63 19.03 8.70
C PRO A 282 10.52 17.82 9.05
N VAL A 283 11.03 17.09 8.04
CA VAL A 283 11.96 15.96 8.13
C VAL A 283 13.00 16.06 7.02
N ASN A 284 14.06 15.26 7.10
CA ASN A 284 14.95 15.06 5.96
C ASN A 284 14.20 14.27 4.87
N VAL A 285 14.30 14.71 3.62
CA VAL A 285 13.67 14.07 2.47
C VAL A 285 14.75 13.63 1.49
N ALA A 286 14.73 12.37 1.10
CA ALA A 286 15.51 11.83 0.02
C ALA A 286 14.58 11.24 -1.04
N VAL A 287 15.03 11.19 -2.29
CA VAL A 287 14.34 10.51 -3.39
C VAL A 287 15.28 9.55 -4.10
N LEU A 288 14.75 8.43 -4.56
CA LEU A 288 15.39 7.52 -5.52
C LEU A 288 14.39 7.22 -6.64
N PHE A 289 14.66 7.73 -7.83
CA PHE A 289 13.85 7.52 -9.01
C PHE A 289 14.55 6.54 -9.95
N GLU A 290 14.07 5.30 -10.02
CA GLU A 290 14.71 4.24 -10.81
C GLU A 290 14.47 4.41 -12.32
N GLY A 291 15.39 3.91 -13.14
CA GLY A 291 15.27 3.88 -14.60
C GLY A 291 15.24 2.47 -15.19
N GLU A 292 14.95 1.44 -14.38
CA GLU A 292 14.90 0.03 -14.79
C GLU A 292 13.80 -0.83 -14.11
N GLU A 293 12.77 -0.24 -13.49
CA GLU A 293 11.68 -1.05 -12.89
C GLU A 293 11.05 -1.92 -13.98
N GLU A 294 10.77 -1.31 -15.14
CA GLU A 294 9.95 -1.88 -16.20
C GLU A 294 10.60 -3.10 -16.88
N ILE A 295 11.87 -3.39 -16.55
CA ILE A 295 12.65 -4.58 -16.94
C ILE A 295 13.04 -5.50 -15.78
N GLY A 296 12.48 -5.30 -14.59
CA GLY A 296 12.61 -6.13 -13.38
C GLY A 296 13.64 -5.64 -12.37
N SER A 297 13.99 -4.34 -12.34
CA SER A 297 15.01 -3.76 -11.46
C SER A 297 16.36 -4.52 -11.41
N PRO A 298 16.90 -5.02 -12.54
CA PRO A 298 18.03 -5.97 -12.56
C PRO A 298 19.32 -5.44 -11.92
N HIS A 299 19.49 -4.11 -11.84
CA HIS A 299 20.65 -3.48 -11.23
C HIS A 299 20.34 -2.71 -9.93
N LEU A 300 19.10 -2.68 -9.42
CA LEU A 300 18.73 -1.91 -8.23
C LEU A 300 19.57 -2.29 -7.01
N ASP A 301 19.83 -3.58 -6.80
CA ASP A 301 20.67 -4.08 -5.70
C ASP A 301 22.06 -3.42 -5.72
N LYS A 302 22.61 -3.21 -6.93
CA LYS A 302 23.91 -2.58 -7.15
C LYS A 302 23.84 -1.04 -7.08
N ILE A 303 22.76 -0.45 -7.55
CA ILE A 303 22.48 0.99 -7.45
C ILE A 303 22.38 1.41 -5.98
N LEU A 304 21.78 0.60 -5.12
CA LEU A 304 21.70 0.81 -3.67
C LEU A 304 23.06 0.65 -2.95
N GLU A 305 23.92 -0.28 -3.39
CA GLU A 305 25.32 -0.33 -2.92
C GLU A 305 26.09 0.95 -3.31
N VAL A 306 25.92 1.44 -4.55
CA VAL A 306 26.56 2.67 -5.03
C VAL A 306 26.05 3.88 -4.25
N LEU A 307 24.74 3.99 -4.01
CA LEU A 307 24.13 5.03 -3.18
C LEU A 307 24.77 5.09 -1.78
N LYS A 308 24.81 3.95 -1.07
CA LYS A 308 25.43 3.88 0.26
C LYS A 308 26.91 4.24 0.25
N THR A 309 27.64 3.83 -0.80
CA THR A 309 29.05 4.20 -0.98
C THR A 309 29.23 5.71 -1.21
N ARG A 310 28.32 6.35 -1.96
CA ARG A 310 28.37 7.78 -2.30
C ARG A 310 27.92 8.69 -1.15
N VAL A 311 26.91 8.26 -0.39
CA VAL A 311 26.21 9.07 0.64
C VAL A 311 26.44 8.48 2.04
N GLN A 312 27.62 7.88 2.25
CA GLN A 312 28.16 7.41 3.54
C GLN A 312 27.19 6.56 4.39
N ASP A 313 26.95 5.32 3.93
CA ASP A 313 26.08 4.34 4.58
C ASP A 313 24.64 4.86 4.79
N PHE A 314 24.14 5.61 3.80
CA PHE A 314 22.78 6.16 3.75
C PHE A 314 21.71 5.13 4.19
N GLN A 315 20.94 5.50 5.20
CA GLN A 315 19.92 4.67 5.83
C GLN A 315 18.70 5.54 6.19
N PRO A 316 17.54 5.37 5.52
CA PRO A 316 16.30 6.05 5.89
C PRO A 316 15.61 5.38 7.08
N ASN A 317 14.70 6.09 7.73
CA ASN A 317 13.82 5.55 8.78
C ASN A 317 12.49 5.03 8.21
N VAL A 318 12.04 5.62 7.11
CA VAL A 318 10.84 5.22 6.36
C VAL A 318 11.16 5.26 4.87
N VAL A 319 10.67 4.27 4.12
CA VAL A 319 10.61 4.33 2.67
C VAL A 319 9.15 4.39 2.25
N VAL A 320 8.79 5.34 1.39
CA VAL A 320 7.44 5.44 0.80
C VAL A 320 7.59 5.25 -0.71
N THR A 321 7.04 4.17 -1.25
CA THR A 321 7.02 3.94 -2.70
C THR A 321 5.74 4.54 -3.27
N CYS A 322 5.82 5.18 -4.45
CA CYS A 322 4.67 5.82 -5.11
C CYS A 322 4.20 5.10 -6.38
N ASP A 323 4.88 4.01 -6.76
CA ASP A 323 4.37 2.97 -7.64
C ASP A 323 3.47 2.01 -6.82
N SER A 324 2.15 2.12 -7.05
CA SER A 324 1.09 1.17 -6.67
C SER A 324 -0.31 1.70 -7.00
N MET A 325 -1.27 0.79 -7.19
CA MET A 325 -2.67 1.15 -7.45
C MET A 325 -3.52 1.48 -6.21
N ASN A 326 -4.45 2.41 -6.41
CA ASN A 326 -5.61 2.59 -5.55
C ASN A 326 -6.72 1.59 -5.92
N MET A 327 -7.46 1.09 -4.93
CA MET A 327 -8.55 0.11 -5.16
C MET A 327 -9.72 0.66 -5.99
N LYS A 328 -9.88 1.99 -6.05
CA LYS A 328 -10.87 2.72 -6.86
C LYS A 328 -10.39 4.16 -7.05
N VAL A 329 -10.90 4.88 -8.06
CA VAL A 329 -10.54 6.29 -8.30
C VAL A 329 -10.75 7.14 -7.03
N GLY A 330 -9.67 7.76 -6.56
CA GLY A 330 -9.63 8.57 -5.34
C GLY A 330 -9.82 7.81 -4.03
N LEU A 331 -9.78 6.47 -3.99
CA LEU A 331 -9.85 5.70 -2.75
C LEU A 331 -8.43 5.38 -2.25
N PRO A 332 -7.86 6.20 -1.35
CA PRO A 332 -6.47 6.04 -0.93
C PRO A 332 -6.18 4.64 -0.40
N THR A 333 -5.19 3.99 -0.99
CA THR A 333 -4.81 2.61 -0.69
C THR A 333 -3.34 2.51 -0.31
N VAL A 334 -3.05 1.77 0.76
CA VAL A 334 -1.70 1.24 1.01
C VAL A 334 -1.68 -0.20 0.50
N ILE A 335 -0.81 -0.52 -0.47
CA ILE A 335 -0.60 -1.90 -0.91
C ILE A 335 0.26 -2.60 0.14
N ALA A 336 -0.43 -3.18 1.13
CA ALA A 336 0.19 -3.69 2.34
C ALA A 336 0.69 -5.15 2.20
N SER A 337 0.42 -5.82 1.08
CA SER A 337 0.99 -7.14 0.76
C SER A 337 1.01 -7.43 -0.73
N THR A 338 2.04 -8.13 -1.19
CA THR A 338 2.15 -8.67 -2.56
C THR A 338 2.36 -10.19 -2.51
N ARG A 339 2.12 -10.89 -3.61
CA ARG A 339 2.38 -12.34 -3.71
C ARG A 339 3.71 -12.64 -4.38
N GLY A 340 4.44 -13.53 -3.74
CA GLY A 340 5.63 -14.16 -4.29
C GLY A 340 5.30 -15.02 -5.50
N ILE A 341 6.34 -15.46 -6.19
CA ILE A 341 6.25 -16.16 -7.47
C ILE A 341 7.30 -17.26 -7.52
N ALA A 342 6.92 -18.41 -8.09
CA ALA A 342 7.86 -19.42 -8.55
C ALA A 342 7.39 -19.97 -9.90
N ASP A 343 8.21 -19.77 -10.94
CA ASP A 343 7.96 -20.29 -12.30
C ASP A 343 8.72 -21.59 -12.55
N LEU A 344 7.97 -22.66 -12.86
CA LEU A 344 8.47 -24.02 -13.03
C LEU A 344 8.26 -24.53 -14.46
N MET A 345 9.34 -24.91 -15.12
CA MET A 345 9.33 -25.51 -16.45
C MET A 345 9.32 -27.03 -16.31
N VAL A 346 8.13 -27.62 -16.46
CA VAL A 346 7.84 -29.04 -16.24
C VAL A 346 7.83 -29.79 -17.57
N THR A 347 8.65 -30.83 -17.68
CA THR A 347 8.61 -31.84 -18.74
C THR A 347 7.78 -33.02 -18.23
N VAL A 348 6.77 -33.44 -19.01
CA VAL A 348 6.01 -34.67 -18.78
C VAL A 348 6.24 -35.59 -19.98
N GLN A 349 6.80 -36.78 -19.75
CA GLN A 349 7.10 -37.77 -20.78
C GLN A 349 6.42 -39.11 -20.46
N SER A 350 5.54 -39.59 -21.34
CA SER A 350 4.81 -40.87 -21.16
C SER A 350 5.43 -42.03 -21.91
N VAL A 351 6.05 -41.79 -23.07
CA VAL A 351 6.73 -42.82 -23.88
C VAL A 351 8.05 -42.33 -24.47
N ALA A 352 8.92 -43.26 -24.86
CA ALA A 352 10.26 -42.94 -25.36
C ALA A 352 10.25 -42.27 -26.75
N GLN A 353 9.30 -42.62 -27.62
CA GLN A 353 9.18 -42.08 -28.98
C GLN A 353 7.71 -42.08 -29.43
N GLY A 354 7.38 -41.24 -30.41
CA GLY A 354 6.04 -41.22 -31.01
C GLY A 354 5.73 -42.49 -31.79
N SER A 355 4.46 -42.90 -31.82
CA SER A 355 3.99 -44.07 -32.57
C SER A 355 2.50 -43.97 -32.92
N HIS A 356 2.02 -44.75 -33.90
CA HIS A 356 0.66 -44.63 -34.44
C HIS A 356 -0.43 -44.88 -33.37
N ALA A 357 -1.17 -43.82 -32.99
CA ALA A 357 -2.12 -43.82 -31.87
C ALA A 357 -3.19 -44.91 -32.01
N GLY A 358 -3.80 -45.06 -33.19
CA GLY A 358 -4.81 -46.10 -33.43
C GLY A 358 -4.31 -47.56 -33.40
N ARG A 359 -2.99 -47.81 -33.40
CA ARG A 359 -2.42 -49.17 -33.26
C ARG A 359 -1.98 -49.45 -31.82
N ASN A 360 -1.47 -48.42 -31.15
CA ASN A 360 -0.88 -48.49 -29.83
C ASN A 360 -1.77 -47.81 -28.77
N SER A 361 -3.09 -47.77 -28.98
CA SER A 361 -4.07 -47.00 -28.19
C SER A 361 -4.20 -47.38 -26.72
N TYR A 362 -3.51 -48.45 -26.30
CA TYR A 362 -3.33 -48.87 -24.91
C TYR A 362 -2.20 -48.11 -24.19
N ALA A 363 -1.37 -47.34 -24.90
CA ALA A 363 -0.31 -46.53 -24.32
C ALA A 363 -0.81 -45.12 -24.00
N MET A 364 -0.47 -44.61 -22.82
CA MET A 364 -0.85 -43.27 -22.38
C MET A 364 -0.07 -42.19 -23.14
N ASP A 365 -0.78 -41.19 -23.61
CA ASP A 365 -0.24 -40.00 -24.29
C ASP A 365 0.34 -38.98 -23.29
N ALA A 366 1.33 -38.18 -23.69
CA ALA A 366 1.88 -37.15 -22.81
C ALA A 366 0.88 -36.05 -22.44
N TYR A 367 -0.06 -35.70 -23.34
CA TYR A 367 -1.18 -34.83 -23.00
C TYR A 367 -2.13 -35.48 -21.99
N GLN A 368 -2.46 -36.77 -22.16
CA GLN A 368 -3.30 -37.51 -21.20
C GLN A 368 -2.63 -37.55 -19.82
N ALA A 369 -1.32 -37.80 -19.77
CA ALA A 369 -0.52 -37.80 -18.56
C ALA A 369 -0.50 -36.42 -17.87
N PHE A 370 -0.34 -35.34 -18.65
CA PHE A 370 -0.36 -33.97 -18.13
C PHE A 370 -1.74 -33.55 -17.63
N SER A 371 -2.81 -33.80 -18.38
CA SER A 371 -4.18 -33.55 -17.95
C SER A 371 -4.54 -34.32 -16.67
N ALA A 372 -4.12 -35.59 -16.57
CA ALA A 372 -4.31 -36.39 -15.36
C ALA A 372 -3.52 -35.83 -14.16
N LEU A 373 -2.32 -35.26 -14.38
CA LEU A 373 -1.54 -34.63 -13.32
C LEU A 373 -2.23 -33.36 -12.79
N ILE A 374 -2.61 -32.44 -13.70
CA ILE A 374 -3.24 -31.15 -13.34
C ILE A 374 -4.63 -31.33 -12.73
N TYR A 375 -5.45 -32.26 -13.23
CA TYR A 375 -6.79 -32.53 -12.70
C TYR A 375 -6.77 -32.96 -11.22
N ASN A 376 -5.67 -33.55 -10.74
CA ASN A 376 -5.50 -33.92 -9.34
C ASN A 376 -4.92 -32.78 -8.46
N MET A 377 -4.80 -31.56 -9.00
CA MET A 377 -4.13 -30.44 -8.33
C MET A 377 -4.94 -29.14 -8.27
N ILE A 378 -5.86 -28.87 -9.21
CA ILE A 378 -6.74 -27.69 -9.18
C ILE A 378 -8.21 -28.13 -9.19
N GLY A 379 -8.97 -27.73 -8.17
CA GLY A 379 -10.41 -27.94 -8.06
C GLY A 379 -11.23 -26.95 -8.89
N SER A 380 -12.55 -27.18 -8.96
CA SER A 380 -13.46 -26.39 -9.83
C SER A 380 -13.70 -24.96 -9.35
N TYR A 381 -13.36 -24.67 -8.09
CA TYR A 381 -13.36 -23.34 -7.48
C TYR A 381 -11.91 -22.89 -7.14
N GLY A 382 -10.91 -23.40 -7.86
CA GLY A 382 -9.51 -23.00 -7.67
C GLY A 382 -8.81 -23.60 -6.45
N GLU A 383 -9.39 -24.62 -5.81
CA GLU A 383 -8.78 -25.32 -4.67
C GLU A 383 -7.46 -25.98 -5.09
N LEU A 384 -6.37 -25.67 -4.39
CA LEU A 384 -5.03 -26.17 -4.74
C LEU A 384 -4.68 -27.42 -3.92
N TYR A 385 -4.87 -28.61 -4.48
CA TYR A 385 -4.69 -29.91 -3.78
C TYR A 385 -3.22 -30.35 -3.65
N VAL A 386 -2.36 -29.43 -3.20
CA VAL A 386 -0.92 -29.62 -2.96
C VAL A 386 -0.68 -29.72 -1.45
N TRP A 387 -0.54 -30.96 -0.96
CA TRP A 387 -0.43 -31.22 0.49
C TRP A 387 0.87 -30.66 1.07
N GLY A 388 0.79 -30.08 2.28
CA GLY A 388 1.89 -29.33 2.89
C GLY A 388 2.04 -27.89 2.39
N LEU A 389 1.37 -27.50 1.29
CA LEU A 389 1.36 -26.13 0.78
C LEU A 389 0.22 -25.33 1.42
N THR A 390 -1.02 -25.82 1.28
CA THR A 390 -2.24 -25.18 1.81
C THR A 390 -2.32 -25.17 3.32
N ASP A 391 -1.69 -26.15 3.98
CA ASP A 391 -1.67 -26.29 5.44
C ASP A 391 -0.88 -25.14 6.14
N CYS A 392 -0.13 -24.35 5.35
CA CYS A 392 0.65 -23.20 5.80
C CYS A 392 0.08 -21.85 5.30
N ALA A 393 -1.14 -21.79 4.77
CA ALA A 393 -1.77 -20.54 4.34
C ALA A 393 -2.02 -19.61 5.56
N PRO A 394 -1.49 -18.36 5.60
CA PRO A 394 -1.64 -17.51 6.77
C PRO A 394 -3.03 -16.86 6.86
N GLU A 395 -3.54 -16.71 8.08
CA GLU A 395 -4.77 -15.95 8.32
C GLU A 395 -4.66 -14.49 7.83
N ILE A 396 -5.77 -13.98 7.29
CA ILE A 396 -5.92 -12.55 6.95
C ILE A 396 -5.90 -11.72 8.24
N PRO A 397 -4.98 -10.75 8.42
CA PRO A 397 -4.92 -9.92 9.62
C PRO A 397 -6.18 -9.07 9.85
N ILE A 398 -6.46 -8.69 11.10
CA ILE A 398 -7.66 -7.91 11.46
C ILE A 398 -7.71 -6.55 10.72
N SER A 399 -6.55 -5.90 10.52
CA SER A 399 -6.42 -4.66 9.76
C SER A 399 -6.84 -4.80 8.29
N PHE A 400 -6.51 -5.94 7.66
CA PHE A 400 -7.01 -6.30 6.34
C PHE A 400 -8.51 -6.61 6.36
N ARG A 401 -9.05 -7.27 7.40
CA ARG A 401 -10.50 -7.57 7.50
C ARG A 401 -11.34 -6.29 7.47
N LYS A 402 -11.00 -5.28 8.29
CA LYS A 402 -11.66 -3.95 8.25
C LYS A 402 -11.65 -3.34 6.83
N SER A 403 -10.51 -3.45 6.14
CA SER A 403 -10.35 -2.90 4.78
C SER A 403 -11.18 -3.67 3.74
N LEU A 404 -11.22 -5.00 3.83
CA LEU A 404 -12.03 -5.86 2.97
C LEU A 404 -13.53 -5.63 3.16
N ASP A 405 -13.99 -5.47 4.41
CA ASP A 405 -15.41 -5.19 4.70
C ASP A 405 -15.85 -3.85 4.09
N LYS A 406 -15.04 -2.80 4.27
CA LYS A 406 -15.28 -1.49 3.63
C LYS A 406 -15.20 -1.56 2.10
N LEU A 407 -14.31 -2.37 1.53
CA LEU A 407 -14.24 -2.56 0.08
C LEU A 407 -15.46 -3.32 -0.47
N ALA A 408 -16.08 -4.21 0.31
CA ALA A 408 -17.34 -4.86 -0.06
C ALA A 408 -18.56 -3.92 -0.05
N GLU A 409 -18.45 -2.72 0.55
CA GLU A 409 -19.44 -1.64 0.40
C GLU A 409 -19.21 -0.77 -0.85
N LEU A 410 -18.00 -0.81 -1.43
CA LEU A 410 -17.54 0.10 -2.49
C LEU A 410 -17.26 -0.58 -3.84
N ILE A 411 -17.11 -1.90 -3.87
CA ILE A 411 -16.79 -2.72 -5.04
C ILE A 411 -17.76 -3.90 -5.09
N THR A 412 -18.25 -4.22 -6.28
CA THR A 412 -19.13 -5.35 -6.57
C THR A 412 -18.38 -6.53 -7.19
N LEU A 413 -18.97 -7.74 -7.13
CA LEU A 413 -18.43 -8.89 -7.87
C LEU A 413 -18.43 -8.68 -9.38
N ASP A 414 -19.39 -7.92 -9.92
CA ASP A 414 -19.47 -7.69 -11.37
C ASP A 414 -18.40 -6.71 -11.85
N GLU A 415 -18.04 -5.68 -11.07
CA GLU A 415 -16.84 -4.87 -11.33
C GLU A 415 -15.56 -5.71 -11.35
N LEU A 416 -15.45 -6.72 -10.47
CA LEU A 416 -14.30 -7.64 -10.47
C LEU A 416 -14.32 -8.63 -11.66
N ARG A 417 -15.51 -9.02 -12.16
CA ARG A 417 -15.63 -9.80 -13.41
C ARG A 417 -15.22 -8.97 -14.62
N ASP A 418 -15.73 -7.74 -14.73
CA ASP A 418 -15.44 -6.86 -15.86
C ASP A 418 -13.96 -6.49 -15.94
N ALA A 419 -13.32 -6.19 -14.80
CA ALA A 419 -11.87 -5.96 -14.69
C ALA A 419 -11.03 -7.19 -15.06
N ALA A 420 -11.53 -8.40 -14.80
CA ALA A 420 -10.89 -9.66 -15.21
C ALA A 420 -11.35 -10.17 -16.60
N HIS A 421 -12.19 -9.40 -17.29
CA HIS A 421 -12.84 -9.75 -18.57
C HIS A 421 -13.54 -11.12 -18.56
N MET A 422 -14.15 -11.48 -17.42
CA MET A 422 -14.86 -12.74 -17.21
C MET A 422 -16.30 -12.70 -17.72
N SER A 423 -16.76 -13.80 -18.33
CA SER A 423 -18.19 -14.04 -18.56
C SER A 423 -18.95 -14.04 -17.23
N HIS A 424 -20.18 -13.52 -17.20
CA HIS A 424 -20.97 -13.43 -15.97
C HIS A 424 -21.36 -14.79 -15.35
N ASP A 425 -21.37 -15.86 -16.16
CA ASP A 425 -21.57 -17.24 -15.76
C ASP A 425 -20.28 -17.99 -15.37
N ALA A 426 -19.11 -17.34 -15.45
CA ALA A 426 -17.85 -17.92 -15.02
C ALA A 426 -17.69 -17.85 -13.49
N ASN A 427 -17.33 -18.99 -12.88
CA ASN A 427 -16.94 -19.06 -11.47
C ASN A 427 -15.65 -18.30 -11.22
N PHE A 428 -15.56 -17.61 -10.08
CA PHE A 428 -14.27 -17.18 -9.54
C PHE A 428 -13.47 -18.41 -9.10
N LEU A 429 -12.18 -18.42 -9.37
CA LEU A 429 -11.25 -19.44 -8.86
C LEU A 429 -10.78 -19.04 -7.46
N VAL A 430 -11.72 -19.13 -6.52
CA VAL A 430 -11.60 -18.83 -5.09
C VAL A 430 -12.31 -19.98 -4.36
N PRO A 431 -11.73 -20.65 -3.34
CA PRO A 431 -12.26 -21.89 -2.72
C PRO A 431 -13.64 -21.85 -2.01
N ARG A 432 -14.68 -21.32 -2.67
CA ARG A 432 -16.10 -21.28 -2.27
C ARG A 432 -16.97 -21.28 -3.53
N GLU A 433 -18.12 -21.96 -3.44
CA GLU A 433 -19.13 -22.01 -4.51
C GLU A 433 -19.84 -20.66 -4.71
N GLU A 434 -20.15 -19.95 -3.62
CA GLU A 434 -20.67 -18.57 -3.61
C GLU A 434 -19.69 -17.65 -2.85
N PRO A 435 -18.65 -17.09 -3.51
CA PRO A 435 -17.67 -16.22 -2.87
C PRO A 435 -18.15 -14.77 -2.74
N THR A 436 -17.78 -14.07 -1.66
CA THR A 436 -18.01 -12.63 -1.51
C THR A 436 -16.85 -11.79 -2.09
N VAL A 437 -17.03 -10.46 -2.15
CA VAL A 437 -15.96 -9.53 -2.51
C VAL A 437 -14.75 -9.67 -1.58
N GLN A 438 -14.97 -9.85 -0.26
CA GLN A 438 -13.88 -10.12 0.69
C GLN A 438 -13.14 -11.43 0.38
N ASP A 439 -13.85 -12.46 -0.08
CA ASP A 439 -13.23 -13.75 -0.44
C ASP A 439 -12.38 -13.62 -1.70
N VAL A 440 -12.89 -12.95 -2.74
CA VAL A 440 -12.16 -12.74 -4.01
C VAL A 440 -10.90 -11.90 -3.78
N LEU A 441 -11.02 -10.74 -3.14
CA LEU A 441 -9.88 -9.87 -2.85
C LEU A 441 -8.90 -10.54 -1.87
N GLY A 442 -9.40 -11.11 -0.77
CA GLY A 442 -8.57 -11.80 0.23
C GLY A 442 -7.78 -12.98 -0.35
N HIS A 443 -8.39 -13.79 -1.21
CA HIS A 443 -7.70 -14.88 -1.92
C HIS A 443 -6.73 -14.35 -2.99
N THR A 444 -7.07 -13.28 -3.69
CA THR A 444 -6.19 -12.67 -4.71
C THR A 444 -4.92 -12.12 -4.09
N TRP A 445 -4.99 -11.49 -2.92
CA TRP A 445 -3.82 -10.89 -2.26
C TRP A 445 -3.04 -11.86 -1.37
N ARG A 446 -3.74 -12.81 -0.73
CA ARG A 446 -3.19 -13.63 0.38
C ARG A 446 -3.47 -15.13 0.26
N GLY A 447 -3.99 -15.59 -0.88
CA GLY A 447 -4.12 -17.00 -1.23
C GLY A 447 -3.09 -17.46 -2.25
N TYR A 448 -2.74 -18.74 -2.20
CA TYR A 448 -2.01 -19.41 -3.29
C TYR A 448 -2.87 -19.45 -4.56
N ALA A 449 -2.25 -19.29 -5.72
CA ALA A 449 -2.89 -19.57 -7.00
C ALA A 449 -1.89 -20.23 -7.97
N MET A 450 -2.31 -21.29 -8.67
CA MET A 450 -1.49 -21.94 -9.70
C MET A 450 -2.06 -21.67 -11.09
N LYS A 451 -1.20 -21.35 -12.06
CA LYS A 451 -1.57 -21.11 -13.45
C LYS A 451 -0.64 -21.84 -14.40
N ILE A 452 -1.18 -22.33 -15.52
CA ILE A 452 -0.42 -22.88 -16.64
C ILE A 452 -0.26 -21.75 -17.66
N LEU A 453 0.97 -21.31 -17.90
CA LEU A 453 1.25 -20.15 -18.76
C LEU A 453 1.49 -20.53 -20.22
N ALA A 454 2.09 -21.69 -20.47
CA ALA A 454 2.39 -22.18 -21.81
C ALA A 454 2.47 -23.70 -21.82
N VAL A 455 1.99 -24.34 -22.89
CA VAL A 455 2.09 -25.79 -23.13
C VAL A 455 2.75 -26.02 -24.49
N GLN A 456 4.01 -26.43 -24.49
CA GLN A 456 4.84 -26.67 -25.67
C GLN A 456 4.98 -28.17 -25.95
N GLY A 457 4.73 -28.57 -27.20
CA GLY A 457 4.81 -29.96 -27.64
C GLY A 457 3.49 -30.69 -27.35
N ALA A 458 2.69 -31.03 -28.34
CA ALA A 458 3.09 -31.56 -29.63
C ALA A 458 2.10 -31.31 -30.76
N GLN A 459 2.68 -31.12 -31.95
CA GLN A 459 2.04 -30.92 -33.25
C GLN A 459 1.17 -29.67 -33.30
N ASP A 460 1.53 -28.73 -34.17
CA ASP A 460 0.65 -27.63 -34.55
C ASP A 460 -0.64 -28.24 -35.13
N ILE A 461 -1.80 -27.64 -34.85
CA ILE A 461 -3.11 -28.25 -35.17
C ILE A 461 -3.25 -28.55 -36.68
N GLU A 462 -2.67 -27.71 -37.53
CA GLU A 462 -2.61 -27.88 -38.99
C GLU A 462 -1.78 -29.10 -39.44
N ASN A 463 -0.81 -29.52 -38.61
CA ASN A 463 0.13 -30.62 -38.85
C ASN A 463 -0.14 -31.84 -37.95
N ALA A 464 -1.29 -31.88 -37.27
CA ALA A 464 -1.63 -32.94 -36.32
C ALA A 464 -1.83 -34.30 -37.03
N ALA A 465 -1.13 -35.31 -36.54
CA ALA A 465 -1.14 -36.67 -37.05
C ALA A 465 -1.55 -37.65 -35.95
N GLY A 466 -2.18 -38.78 -36.32
CA GLY A 466 -2.65 -39.82 -35.40
C GLY A 466 -1.51 -40.58 -34.70
N MET A 467 -0.78 -39.91 -33.82
CA MET A 467 0.45 -40.33 -33.17
C MET A 467 0.37 -40.07 -31.67
N ILE A 468 0.79 -41.04 -30.85
CA ILE A 468 1.02 -40.84 -29.42
C ILE A 468 2.17 -39.85 -29.25
N VAL A 469 1.91 -38.77 -28.54
CA VAL A 469 2.89 -37.77 -28.13
C VAL A 469 3.81 -38.37 -27.08
N PRO A 470 5.15 -38.38 -27.29
CA PRO A 470 6.06 -38.90 -26.29
C PRO A 470 6.21 -37.97 -25.09
N LYS A 471 6.22 -36.65 -25.32
CA LYS A 471 6.55 -35.62 -24.33
C LYS A 471 5.80 -34.31 -24.60
N VAL A 472 5.32 -33.69 -23.53
CA VAL A 472 4.90 -32.29 -23.44
C VAL A 472 5.81 -31.54 -22.47
N LYS A 473 5.94 -30.22 -22.64
CA LYS A 473 6.75 -29.33 -21.81
C LYS A 473 5.92 -28.08 -21.49
N THR A 474 5.64 -27.83 -20.23
CA THR A 474 4.76 -26.74 -19.78
C THR A 474 5.50 -25.74 -18.90
N LEU A 475 5.03 -24.50 -18.86
CA LEU A 475 5.39 -23.51 -17.84
C LEU A 475 4.22 -23.42 -16.84
N ILE A 476 4.51 -23.64 -15.56
CA ILE A 476 3.54 -23.54 -14.46
C ILE A 476 4.04 -22.46 -13.49
N GLN A 477 3.19 -21.46 -13.25
CA GLN A 477 3.43 -20.42 -12.25
C GLN A 477 2.69 -20.77 -10.96
N LEU A 478 3.38 -20.68 -9.83
CA LEU A 478 2.78 -20.61 -8.50
C LEU A 478 2.87 -19.18 -7.98
N ARG A 479 1.74 -18.60 -7.56
CA ARG A 479 1.68 -17.40 -6.72
C ARG A 479 1.57 -17.79 -5.26
N ILE A 480 2.33 -17.11 -4.41
CA ILE A 480 2.71 -17.55 -3.07
C ILE A 480 2.31 -16.44 -2.08
N PRO A 481 1.54 -16.74 -1.02
CA PRO A 481 0.99 -15.72 -0.13
C PRO A 481 2.06 -15.19 0.86
N PRO A 482 1.88 -13.99 1.41
CA PRO A 482 2.77 -13.41 2.42
C PRO A 482 3.16 -14.35 3.55
N ARG A 483 4.39 -14.19 4.08
CA ARG A 483 4.98 -15.02 5.17
C ARG A 483 5.30 -16.47 4.80
N VAL A 484 5.20 -16.85 3.53
CA VAL A 484 5.65 -18.16 3.03
C VAL A 484 6.95 -18.01 2.26
N ASP A 485 7.95 -18.83 2.60
CA ASP A 485 9.21 -18.99 1.85
C ASP A 485 8.91 -19.59 0.46
N SER A 486 9.26 -18.85 -0.59
CA SER A 486 8.89 -19.21 -1.96
C SER A 486 9.71 -20.38 -2.51
N VAL A 487 10.91 -20.62 -1.97
CA VAL A 487 11.73 -21.79 -2.32
C VAL A 487 11.13 -23.05 -1.72
N GLN A 488 10.67 -23.03 -0.47
CA GLN A 488 9.95 -24.16 0.13
C GLN A 488 8.63 -24.44 -0.60
N ALA A 489 7.85 -23.39 -0.92
CA ALA A 489 6.63 -23.53 -1.70
C ALA A 489 6.89 -24.18 -3.08
N ALA A 490 7.93 -23.73 -3.79
CA ALA A 490 8.35 -24.32 -5.05
C ALA A 490 8.79 -25.79 -4.90
N LEU A 491 9.57 -26.13 -3.86
CA LEU A 491 10.03 -27.50 -3.59
C LEU A 491 8.86 -28.45 -3.26
N ILE A 492 7.86 -27.99 -2.51
CA ILE A 492 6.64 -28.76 -2.20
C ILE A 492 5.85 -29.03 -3.50
N LEU A 493 5.73 -28.03 -4.37
CA LEU A 493 5.07 -28.18 -5.68
C LEU A 493 5.85 -29.13 -6.61
N ILE A 494 7.17 -28.98 -6.72
CA ILE A 494 8.07 -29.86 -7.49
C ILE A 494 7.89 -31.32 -7.04
N LYS A 495 7.97 -31.58 -5.74
CA LYS A 495 7.79 -32.91 -5.16
C LYS A 495 6.40 -33.47 -5.45
N THR A 496 5.36 -32.67 -5.28
CA THR A 496 3.97 -33.09 -5.54
C THR A 496 3.76 -33.47 -7.01
N LEU A 497 4.28 -32.68 -7.95
CA LEU A 497 4.22 -32.98 -9.39
C LEU A 497 4.92 -34.30 -9.76
N GLN A 498 6.00 -34.66 -9.05
CA GLN A 498 6.72 -35.91 -9.23
C GLN A 498 6.01 -37.11 -8.58
N GLU A 499 5.48 -36.95 -7.36
CA GLU A 499 4.79 -38.02 -6.62
C GLU A 499 3.38 -38.33 -7.17
N LYS A 500 2.71 -37.34 -7.80
CA LYS A 500 1.39 -37.49 -8.44
C LYS A 500 1.46 -37.95 -9.89
N ALA A 501 2.66 -38.14 -10.46
CA ALA A 501 2.84 -38.60 -11.83
C ALA A 501 2.17 -39.97 -12.08
N PRO A 502 1.40 -40.15 -13.18
CA PRO A 502 0.82 -41.45 -13.51
C PRO A 502 1.91 -42.53 -13.67
N LYS A 503 1.63 -43.77 -13.22
CA LYS A 503 2.65 -44.83 -13.17
C LYS A 503 3.28 -45.11 -14.55
N GLY A 504 4.58 -44.84 -14.66
CA GLY A 504 5.37 -45.01 -15.89
C GLY A 504 5.64 -43.70 -16.64
N VAL A 505 4.97 -42.61 -16.27
CA VAL A 505 5.27 -41.25 -16.75
C VAL A 505 6.48 -40.71 -15.98
N ARG A 506 7.39 -40.04 -16.68
CA ARG A 506 8.51 -39.29 -16.12
C ARG A 506 8.15 -37.81 -16.04
N VAL A 507 8.44 -37.18 -14.91
CA VAL A 507 8.28 -35.74 -14.69
C VAL A 507 9.62 -35.12 -14.29
N ASP A 508 10.24 -34.39 -15.23
CA ASP A 508 11.45 -33.60 -14.97
C ASP A 508 11.06 -32.13 -14.80
N ILE A 509 11.63 -31.44 -13.81
CA ILE A 509 11.30 -30.04 -13.53
C ILE A 509 12.58 -29.24 -13.36
N VAL A 510 12.61 -28.04 -13.94
CA VAL A 510 13.61 -27.01 -13.65
C VAL A 510 12.90 -25.70 -13.32
N VAL A 511 13.52 -24.86 -12.49
CA VAL A 511 13.08 -23.48 -12.29
C VAL A 511 13.31 -22.71 -13.61
N ALA A 512 12.32 -21.92 -14.02
CA ALA A 512 12.23 -21.34 -15.37
C ALA A 512 12.56 -19.84 -15.43
N GLY A 513 12.34 -19.15 -14.32
CA GLY A 513 12.62 -17.73 -14.10
C GLY A 513 13.04 -17.53 -12.65
N GLU A 514 12.66 -16.43 -12.04
CA GLU A 514 13.00 -16.16 -10.64
C GLU A 514 12.05 -16.88 -9.66
N ILE A 515 12.54 -17.07 -8.43
CA ILE A 515 11.73 -17.35 -7.26
C ILE A 515 11.85 -16.13 -6.37
N VAL A 516 10.77 -15.35 -6.28
CA VAL A 516 10.74 -14.07 -5.54
C VAL A 516 9.79 -14.20 -4.37
N ASP A 517 10.26 -13.81 -3.19
CA ASP A 517 9.47 -13.86 -1.96
C ASP A 517 8.37 -12.78 -1.90
N PRO A 518 7.23 -13.08 -1.26
CA PRO A 518 6.12 -12.14 -1.10
C PRO A 518 6.49 -10.97 -0.18
N TRP A 519 6.01 -9.77 -0.50
CA TRP A 519 6.12 -8.63 0.42
C TRP A 519 4.97 -8.57 1.43
N GLU A 520 5.25 -8.16 2.66
CA GLU A 520 4.24 -7.65 3.59
C GLU A 520 4.73 -6.40 4.33
N THR A 521 3.95 -5.34 4.23
CA THR A 521 4.20 -4.05 4.87
C THR A 521 3.85 -4.12 6.35
N LYS A 522 4.76 -3.67 7.22
CA LYS A 522 4.48 -3.54 8.65
C LYS A 522 3.53 -2.36 8.90
N ILE A 523 2.24 -2.66 8.96
CA ILE A 523 1.19 -1.66 9.12
C ILE A 523 0.90 -1.29 10.59
N ASP A 524 1.50 -1.97 11.57
CA ASP A 524 1.45 -1.63 12.99
C ASP A 524 2.66 -0.76 13.39
N GLY A 525 2.55 0.56 13.32
CA GLY A 525 3.64 1.44 13.76
C GLY A 525 3.41 2.94 13.52
N PRO A 526 4.28 3.81 14.08
CA PRO A 526 4.17 5.25 13.94
C PRO A 526 4.19 5.70 12.48
N ALA A 527 5.03 5.10 11.64
CA ALA A 527 5.13 5.44 10.22
C ALA A 527 3.85 5.08 9.44
N ALA A 528 3.31 3.88 9.63
CA ALA A 528 2.05 3.46 9.02
C ALA A 528 0.87 4.33 9.48
N ASN A 529 0.79 4.64 10.79
CA ASN A 529 -0.27 5.49 11.34
C ASN A 529 -0.19 6.94 10.83
N ALA A 530 1.02 7.51 10.69
CA ALA A 530 1.23 8.81 10.08
C ALA A 530 0.77 8.85 8.62
N LEU A 531 1.07 7.79 7.85
CA LEU A 531 0.72 7.72 6.43
C LEU A 531 -0.78 7.49 6.21
N LEU A 532 -1.40 6.57 6.95
CA LEU A 532 -2.85 6.35 6.87
C LEU A 532 -3.62 7.63 7.21
N SER A 533 -3.25 8.31 8.30
CA SER A 533 -3.84 9.61 8.66
C SER A 533 -3.60 10.70 7.59
N ALA A 534 -2.46 10.68 6.91
CA ALA A 534 -2.15 11.61 5.83
C ALA A 534 -2.88 11.29 4.51
N LEU A 535 -3.17 10.01 4.26
CA LEU A 535 -4.02 9.54 3.18
C LEU A 535 -5.47 9.99 3.40
N ASP A 536 -6.00 9.82 4.61
CA ASP A 536 -7.31 10.32 5.02
C ASP A 536 -7.46 11.83 4.78
N MET A 537 -6.43 12.61 5.16
CA MET A 537 -6.37 14.07 4.95
C MET A 537 -6.29 14.45 3.46
N GLY A 538 -5.29 13.92 2.75
CA GLY A 538 -4.97 14.35 1.38
C GLY A 538 -5.97 13.92 0.30
N TYR A 539 -6.80 12.92 0.57
CA TYR A 539 -7.93 12.55 -0.29
C TYR A 539 -9.31 12.95 0.27
N GLY A 540 -9.40 13.34 1.55
CA GLY A 540 -10.66 13.68 2.22
C GLY A 540 -11.58 12.47 2.51
N ARG A 541 -11.02 11.26 2.50
CA ARG A 541 -11.75 9.98 2.67
C ARG A 541 -10.80 8.95 3.29
N GLU A 542 -11.29 8.24 4.31
CA GLU A 542 -10.51 7.24 5.06
C GLU A 542 -9.85 6.22 4.12
N ALA A 543 -8.59 5.88 4.36
CA ALA A 543 -7.80 4.92 3.60
C ALA A 543 -8.24 3.46 3.77
N VAL A 544 -7.68 2.59 2.93
CA VAL A 544 -7.84 1.13 2.98
C VAL A 544 -6.50 0.42 2.80
N LEU A 545 -6.38 -0.78 3.37
CA LEU A 545 -5.28 -1.69 3.07
C LEU A 545 -5.68 -2.59 1.89
N GLY A 546 -4.97 -2.42 0.79
CA GLY A 546 -5.06 -3.30 -0.37
C GLY A 546 -3.92 -4.32 -0.41
N GLY A 547 -3.90 -5.12 -1.47
CA GLY A 547 -2.78 -5.97 -1.81
C GLY A 547 -2.70 -6.19 -3.31
N SER A 548 -1.55 -6.66 -3.79
CA SER A 548 -1.39 -7.08 -5.19
C SER A 548 -1.48 -8.59 -5.32
N GLY A 549 -2.19 -9.06 -6.34
CA GLY A 549 -2.15 -10.45 -6.76
C GLY A 549 -0.87 -10.82 -7.54
N GLY A 550 -0.13 -9.82 -8.00
CA GLY A 550 1.23 -9.91 -8.51
C GLY A 550 2.27 -9.79 -7.40
N GLY A 551 3.54 -9.66 -7.79
CA GLY A 551 4.67 -9.35 -6.93
C GLY A 551 5.31 -8.06 -7.44
N ILE A 552 5.86 -7.25 -6.53
CA ILE A 552 6.54 -5.99 -6.85
C ILE A 552 8.00 -6.19 -6.42
N GLY A 553 8.90 -6.35 -7.39
CA GLY A 553 10.23 -6.94 -7.16
C GLY A 553 11.13 -6.07 -6.29
N PHE A 554 11.16 -4.76 -6.56
CA PHE A 554 11.99 -3.81 -5.85
C PHE A 554 11.67 -3.71 -4.35
N LEU A 555 10.43 -3.97 -3.90
CA LEU A 555 10.09 -3.90 -2.47
C LEU A 555 10.97 -4.84 -1.62
N SER A 556 11.20 -6.06 -2.10
CA SER A 556 12.07 -7.04 -1.43
C SER A 556 13.55 -6.64 -1.49
N ILE A 557 13.99 -5.94 -2.55
CA ILE A 557 15.35 -5.40 -2.68
C ILE A 557 15.56 -4.20 -1.74
N ILE A 558 14.63 -3.25 -1.71
CA ILE A 558 14.58 -2.10 -0.80
C ILE A 558 14.57 -2.60 0.66
N GLY A 559 13.73 -3.57 1.00
CA GLY A 559 13.66 -4.16 2.34
C GLY A 559 14.95 -4.88 2.77
N LYS A 560 15.60 -5.60 1.84
CA LYS A 560 16.94 -6.19 2.05
C LYS A 560 17.99 -5.13 2.35
N HIS A 561 17.96 -4.00 1.65
CA HIS A 561 18.94 -2.91 1.85
C HIS A 561 18.64 -2.03 3.06
N PHE A 562 17.38 -1.81 3.41
CA PHE A 562 16.98 -0.91 4.49
C PHE A 562 16.14 -1.66 5.56
N PRO A 563 16.67 -2.71 6.20
CA PRO A 563 15.89 -3.62 7.06
C PRO A 563 15.36 -2.99 8.35
N GLU A 564 15.86 -1.82 8.75
CA GLU A 564 15.33 -1.03 9.87
C GLU A 564 14.24 -0.02 9.46
N ALA A 565 14.08 0.24 8.15
CA ALA A 565 13.10 1.20 7.64
C ALA A 565 11.71 0.57 7.54
N THR A 566 10.67 1.33 7.85
CA THR A 566 9.31 0.93 7.49
C THR A 566 9.08 1.24 6.01
N VAL A 567 8.92 0.24 5.15
CA VAL A 567 8.55 0.43 3.74
C VAL A 567 7.03 0.47 3.62
N LEU A 568 6.49 1.51 2.95
CA LEU A 568 5.06 1.81 2.86
C LEU A 568 4.66 2.08 1.39
N PRO A 569 4.09 1.09 0.68
CA PRO A 569 3.67 1.27 -0.72
C PRO A 569 2.33 1.98 -0.85
N ILE A 570 2.33 3.09 -1.59
CA ILE A 570 1.15 3.85 -2.06
C ILE A 570 1.34 4.16 -3.54
N GLY A 571 0.37 4.80 -4.18
CA GLY A 571 0.64 5.37 -5.49
C GLY A 571 -0.52 6.12 -6.13
N THR A 572 -0.40 6.32 -7.45
CA THR A 572 -1.32 7.19 -8.21
C THR A 572 -2.25 6.44 -9.16
N GLU A 573 -2.01 5.16 -9.47
CA GLU A 573 -2.91 4.42 -10.37
C GLU A 573 -4.30 4.17 -9.76
N ASP A 574 -5.22 3.69 -10.59
CA ASP A 574 -6.52 3.13 -10.21
C ASP A 574 -6.93 2.02 -11.22
N PRO A 575 -8.06 1.30 -11.02
CA PRO A 575 -8.45 0.19 -11.90
C PRO A 575 -8.72 0.58 -13.38
N LEU A 576 -8.81 1.87 -13.70
CA LEU A 576 -8.93 2.38 -15.07
C LEU A 576 -7.59 2.84 -15.66
N SER A 577 -6.48 2.69 -14.93
CA SER A 577 -5.17 3.18 -15.39
C SER A 577 -4.57 2.38 -16.52
N ASN A 578 -4.83 1.08 -16.58
CA ASN A 578 -4.35 0.18 -17.64
C ASN A 578 -2.82 0.25 -17.84
N ALA A 579 -2.07 0.26 -16.72
CA ALA A 579 -0.61 0.12 -16.66
C ALA A 579 -0.10 -1.02 -17.55
N HIS A 580 1.08 -0.83 -18.15
CA HIS A 580 1.60 -1.61 -19.29
C HIS A 580 0.69 -1.75 -20.55
N GLY A 581 -0.60 -1.45 -20.49
CA GLY A 581 -1.57 -1.60 -21.57
C GLY A 581 -1.68 -0.37 -22.50
N PRO A 582 -2.51 -0.46 -23.57
CA PRO A 582 -2.76 0.66 -24.47
C PRO A 582 -3.82 1.62 -23.92
N ASN A 583 -3.67 2.92 -24.19
CA ASN A 583 -4.52 3.98 -23.63
C ASN A 583 -4.38 4.11 -22.11
N GLU A 584 -3.17 3.88 -21.59
CA GLU A 584 -2.82 4.11 -20.19
C GLU A 584 -3.17 5.55 -19.78
N SER A 585 -3.62 5.72 -18.53
CA SER A 585 -3.96 7.04 -17.99
C SER A 585 -3.96 7.12 -16.47
N VAL A 586 -3.75 8.31 -15.89
CA VAL A 586 -3.91 8.55 -14.45
C VAL A 586 -5.10 9.47 -14.17
N ALA A 587 -5.84 9.21 -13.09
CA ALA A 587 -6.81 10.17 -12.58
C ALA A 587 -6.08 11.37 -11.97
N ILE A 588 -6.41 12.59 -12.42
CA ILE A 588 -5.80 13.82 -11.87
C ILE A 588 -6.10 13.94 -10.37
N GLU A 589 -7.26 13.47 -9.91
CA GLU A 589 -7.60 13.38 -8.48
C GLU A 589 -6.62 12.52 -7.67
N ASN A 590 -6.06 11.43 -8.24
CA ASN A 590 -5.09 10.60 -7.53
C ASN A 590 -3.72 11.28 -7.45
N VAL A 591 -3.24 11.92 -8.54
CA VAL A 591 -1.95 12.62 -8.54
C VAL A 591 -1.95 13.73 -7.48
N ILE A 592 -3.01 14.54 -7.44
CA ILE A 592 -3.17 15.63 -6.47
C ILE A 592 -3.49 15.09 -5.07
N GLY A 593 -4.28 14.02 -4.96
CA GLY A 593 -4.56 13.33 -3.69
C GLY A 593 -3.27 12.82 -3.03
N THR A 594 -2.47 12.03 -3.75
CA THR A 594 -1.18 11.52 -3.28
C THR A 594 -0.21 12.65 -2.96
N ALA A 595 -0.11 13.71 -3.76
CA ALA A 595 0.73 14.87 -3.45
C ALA A 595 0.32 15.57 -2.14
N ARG A 596 -0.98 15.82 -1.92
CA ARG A 596 -1.49 16.38 -0.64
C ARG A 596 -1.23 15.41 0.53
N SER A 597 -1.37 14.11 0.32
CA SER A 597 -1.04 13.10 1.32
C SER A 597 0.45 13.02 1.63
N ILE A 598 1.36 13.29 0.69
CA ILE A 598 2.80 13.38 0.97
C ILE A 598 3.10 14.63 1.81
N VAL A 599 2.44 15.77 1.53
CA VAL A 599 2.52 16.98 2.39
C VAL A 599 2.09 16.66 3.82
N ALA A 600 0.89 16.08 3.99
CA ALA A 600 0.39 15.71 5.32
C ALA A 600 1.26 14.63 6.00
N PHE A 601 1.82 13.68 5.24
CA PHE A 601 2.67 12.60 5.78
C PHE A 601 3.97 13.15 6.35
N LEU A 602 4.66 14.04 5.61
CA LEU A 602 5.89 14.68 6.08
C LEU A 602 5.68 15.42 7.40
N TYR A 603 4.54 16.12 7.56
CA TYR A 603 4.19 16.71 8.85
C TYR A 603 3.94 15.63 9.92
N ASN A 604 3.05 14.68 9.64
CA ASN A 604 2.63 13.67 10.60
C ASN A 604 3.80 12.79 11.09
N ILE A 605 4.77 12.48 10.24
CA ILE A 605 5.92 11.64 10.61
C ILE A 605 6.93 12.37 11.49
N SER A 606 7.14 13.68 11.27
CA SER A 606 8.05 14.50 12.08
C SER A 606 7.71 14.47 13.57
N ARG A 607 6.41 14.40 13.91
CA ARG A 607 5.87 14.43 15.28
C ARG A 607 5.78 13.06 15.95
N ARG A 608 6.01 11.98 15.18
CA ARG A 608 5.99 10.58 15.67
C ARG A 608 7.38 9.94 15.74
N LEU A 609 8.39 10.51 15.07
CA LEU A 609 9.77 10.00 15.06
C LEU A 609 10.83 11.01 15.55
N GLY A 610 10.48 12.30 15.74
CA GLY A 610 11.30 13.32 16.39
C GLY A 610 11.01 13.47 17.89
#